data_AF-A0A7V9Q5D7-F1
#
_entry.id   AF-A0A7V9Q5D7-F1
#
_cell.length_a   1.000
_cell.length_b   1.000
_cell.length_c   1.000
_cell.angle_alpha   90.00
_cell.angle_beta   90.00
_cell.angle_gamma   90.00
#
_symmetry.space_group_name_H-M   'P 1'
#
loop_
_entity.id
_entity.type
_entity.pdbx_description
1 polymer ?
#
loop_
_entity_poly.entity_id
_entity_poly.type
_entity_poly.pdbx_seq_one_letter_code
_entity_poly.pdbx_strand_id
1 'polypeptide(L)'
;MSSIRLNITDAGQAINGEVHGSFGDTVMAALTAEPETIDELSLAFARFVKPLSATSPFVWFQKGENFEPDDAGVVVIDLAARVVAADSSYSEPSAEGNVRVEDDLSVDDVLIPYRLSDDWLCVYSIPEYEGVRAKRRDERAAFKPPDVREVLYGGALLEFIARELFVARDSDDEELFAEIHAKWLMTARADLRGQTPREILLAKRDFIDSDLHSRSLQWSFTGACPPPLPLNSNAYARAGFGTHEIVVYYELVRCLLEECFARLRADAEFSLNAAVEHLGQFKAAWLGAPNRDFSGRTPSHIIEWERRRMNLTMSATEYVIDEDCDCCQAMMTDFDTPTFWHLDGCNMDDRFEFSFHMTRAEFAAERKRWEEFNQEFDRDWKAGKYAHPFDEAPTRFDEDEDLIQ
;
A
#
# COMPACT_ATOMS: atom_id res chain seq x y z
N MET A 1 11.81 -38.00 1.56
CA MET A 1 11.04 -37.27 0.54
C MET A 1 10.74 -35.90 1.16
N SER A 2 10.03 -34.98 0.51
CA SER A 2 9.77 -33.62 1.04
C SER A 2 8.28 -33.33 1.08
N SER A 3 7.48 -34.37 1.36
CA SER A 3 6.02 -34.30 1.39
C SER A 3 5.55 -33.91 2.78
N ILE A 4 4.64 -32.95 2.88
CA ILE A 4 4.02 -32.50 4.12
C ILE A 4 2.51 -32.71 4.04
N ARG A 5 1.87 -32.88 5.20
CA ARG A 5 0.42 -32.73 5.34
C ARG A 5 0.09 -31.24 5.43
N LEU A 6 -0.62 -30.69 4.45
CA LEU A 6 -1.12 -29.31 4.51
C LEU A 6 -2.60 -29.29 4.91
N ASN A 7 -2.92 -28.56 5.97
CA ASN A 7 -4.28 -28.28 6.42
C ASN A 7 -4.60 -26.81 6.20
N ILE A 8 -5.76 -26.51 5.62
CA ILE A 8 -6.25 -25.15 5.42
C ILE A 8 -7.65 -25.07 6.00
N THR A 9 -7.88 -24.12 6.89
CA THR A 9 -9.19 -23.90 7.52
C THR A 9 -9.60 -22.44 7.41
N ASP A 10 -10.85 -22.21 7.05
CA ASP A 10 -11.50 -20.90 7.13
C ASP A 10 -12.72 -20.96 8.07
N ALA A 11 -13.52 -19.90 8.10
CA ALA A 11 -14.69 -19.82 8.99
C ALA A 11 -15.80 -20.83 8.63
N GLY A 12 -15.85 -21.34 7.40
CA GLY A 12 -16.91 -22.20 6.89
C GLY A 12 -16.51 -23.65 6.67
N GLN A 13 -15.23 -23.94 6.47
CA GLN A 13 -14.75 -25.27 6.09
C GLN A 13 -13.27 -25.50 6.44
N ALA A 14 -12.89 -26.77 6.44
CA ALA A 14 -11.51 -27.23 6.53
C ALA A 14 -11.23 -28.24 5.42
N ILE A 15 -10.01 -28.19 4.87
CA ILE A 15 -9.50 -29.14 3.88
C ILE A 15 -8.08 -29.55 4.20
N ASN A 16 -7.66 -30.73 3.75
CA ASN A 16 -6.29 -31.20 3.89
C ASN A 16 -5.81 -32.03 2.68
N GLY A 17 -4.50 -32.07 2.47
CA GLY A 17 -3.86 -32.82 1.38
C GLY A 17 -2.38 -33.09 1.64
N GLU A 18 -1.81 -34.04 0.91
CA GLU A 18 -0.37 -34.33 0.89
C GLU A 18 0.28 -33.54 -0.24
N VAL A 19 1.18 -32.62 0.08
CA VAL A 19 1.82 -31.71 -0.89
C VAL A 19 3.33 -31.76 -0.73
N HIS A 20 4.08 -31.39 -1.77
CA HIS A 20 5.49 -31.08 -1.62
C HIS A 20 5.68 -29.81 -0.76
N GLY A 21 6.73 -29.73 0.05
CA GLY A 21 6.99 -28.58 0.95
C GLY A 21 7.00 -27.23 0.24
N SER A 22 7.55 -27.16 -0.98
CA SER A 22 7.53 -25.92 -1.79
C SER A 22 6.12 -25.41 -2.11
N PHE A 23 5.13 -26.31 -2.22
CA PHE A 23 3.74 -25.90 -2.37
C PHE A 23 3.24 -25.21 -1.09
N GLY A 24 3.62 -25.74 0.08
CA GLY A 24 3.37 -25.09 1.37
C GLY A 24 3.96 -23.68 1.42
N ASP A 25 5.21 -23.51 0.99
CA ASP A 25 5.88 -22.19 0.93
C ASP A 25 5.18 -21.22 -0.03
N THR A 26 4.63 -21.72 -1.14
CA THR A 26 3.79 -20.91 -2.04
C THR A 26 2.46 -20.52 -1.40
N VAL A 27 1.80 -21.42 -0.68
CA VAL A 27 0.58 -21.08 0.06
C VAL A 27 0.88 -20.04 1.15
N MET A 28 2.05 -20.13 1.81
CA MET A 28 2.53 -19.12 2.74
C MET A 28 2.67 -17.75 2.08
N ALA A 29 3.35 -17.68 0.93
CA ALA A 29 3.47 -16.43 0.18
C ALA A 29 2.12 -15.89 -0.30
N ALA A 30 1.15 -16.77 -0.63
CA ALA A 30 -0.21 -16.36 -0.99
C ALA A 30 -0.95 -15.65 0.16
N LEU A 31 -0.53 -15.83 1.42
CA LEU A 31 -1.11 -15.14 2.58
C LEU A 31 -0.82 -13.63 2.59
N THR A 32 0.11 -13.10 1.78
CA THR A 32 0.29 -11.65 1.62
C THR A 32 -0.93 -10.97 0.98
N ALA A 33 -1.81 -11.74 0.31
CA ALA A 33 -3.09 -11.25 -0.17
C ALA A 33 -4.14 -11.08 0.94
N GLU A 34 -3.79 -11.39 2.20
CA GLU A 34 -4.67 -11.41 3.37
C GLU A 34 -6.01 -12.14 3.15
N PRO A 35 -6.02 -13.37 2.60
CA PRO A 35 -7.27 -14.10 2.34
C PRO A 35 -7.97 -14.46 3.65
N GLU A 36 -9.31 -14.35 3.67
CA GLU A 36 -10.19 -14.79 4.78
C GLU A 36 -10.90 -16.11 4.47
N THR A 37 -10.92 -16.54 3.20
CA THR A 37 -11.55 -17.79 2.75
C THR A 37 -10.60 -18.63 1.91
N ILE A 38 -10.86 -19.94 1.85
CA ILE A 38 -10.08 -20.85 1.00
C ILE A 38 -10.17 -20.46 -0.48
N ASP A 39 -11.31 -19.92 -0.93
CA ASP A 39 -11.49 -19.44 -2.30
C ASP A 39 -10.62 -18.20 -2.58
N GLU A 40 -10.55 -17.26 -1.64
CA GLU A 40 -9.64 -16.11 -1.74
C GLU A 40 -8.16 -16.57 -1.75
N LEU A 41 -7.80 -17.53 -0.90
CA LEU A 41 -6.45 -18.10 -0.88
C LEU A 41 -6.11 -18.80 -2.20
N SER A 42 -7.07 -19.54 -2.76
CA SER A 42 -6.95 -20.21 -4.06
C SER A 42 -6.68 -19.20 -5.19
N LEU A 43 -7.35 -18.05 -5.18
CA LEU A 43 -7.12 -16.97 -6.14
C LEU A 43 -5.77 -16.28 -5.89
N ALA A 44 -5.40 -16.05 -4.64
CA ALA A 44 -4.12 -15.46 -4.26
C ALA A 44 -2.92 -16.36 -4.63
N PHE A 45 -3.09 -17.68 -4.60
CA PHE A 45 -2.07 -18.64 -5.02
C PHE A 45 -1.62 -18.44 -6.48
N ALA A 46 -2.55 -18.02 -7.35
CA ALA A 46 -2.25 -17.72 -8.75
C ALA A 46 -1.26 -16.55 -8.92
N ARG A 47 -1.02 -15.76 -7.87
CA ARG A 47 0.00 -14.71 -7.86
C ARG A 47 1.42 -15.26 -7.92
N PHE A 48 1.64 -16.55 -7.63
CA PHE A 48 2.97 -17.14 -7.57
C PHE A 48 3.13 -18.38 -8.45
N VAL A 49 2.04 -19.09 -8.75
CA VAL A 49 2.05 -20.26 -9.64
C VAL A 49 0.97 -20.09 -10.69
N LYS A 50 1.37 -20.19 -11.96
CA LYS A 50 0.46 -20.07 -13.10
C LYS A 50 -0.57 -21.19 -13.07
N PRO A 51 -1.88 -20.89 -13.05
CA PRO A 51 -2.90 -21.93 -13.04
C PRO A 51 -2.82 -22.80 -14.31
N LEU A 52 -2.69 -24.12 -14.14
CA LEU A 52 -2.72 -25.07 -15.27
C LEU A 52 -4.12 -25.22 -15.86
N SER A 53 -5.17 -24.90 -15.10
CA SER A 53 -6.56 -24.91 -15.54
C SER A 53 -7.41 -23.95 -14.70
N ALA A 54 -8.71 -23.85 -15.01
CA ALA A 54 -9.66 -23.07 -14.22
C ALA A 54 -10.04 -23.73 -12.87
N THR A 55 -9.53 -24.91 -12.55
CA THR A 55 -9.82 -25.57 -11.26
C THR A 55 -8.96 -25.00 -10.14
N SER A 56 -9.51 -24.95 -8.93
CA SER A 56 -8.75 -24.57 -7.73
C SER A 56 -7.50 -25.47 -7.56
N PRO A 57 -6.35 -24.91 -7.11
CA PRO A 57 -5.17 -25.72 -6.77
C PRO A 57 -5.45 -26.72 -5.65
N PHE A 58 -6.54 -26.54 -4.89
CA PHE A 58 -6.94 -27.41 -3.79
C PHE A 58 -8.03 -28.42 -4.16
N VAL A 59 -8.37 -28.59 -5.45
CA VAL A 59 -9.48 -29.45 -5.91
C VAL A 59 -9.37 -30.92 -5.45
N TRP A 60 -8.15 -31.40 -5.21
CA TRP A 60 -7.83 -32.77 -4.80
C TRP A 60 -7.68 -32.94 -3.28
N PHE A 61 -7.86 -31.86 -2.52
CA PHE A 61 -7.83 -31.91 -1.05
C PHE A 61 -9.09 -32.57 -0.52
N GLN A 62 -8.95 -33.30 0.58
CA GLN A 62 -10.04 -33.95 1.29
C GLN A 62 -10.69 -32.96 2.26
N LYS A 63 -12.00 -33.11 2.49
CA LYS A 63 -12.71 -32.32 3.50
C LYS A 63 -12.33 -32.75 4.91
N GLY A 64 -12.25 -31.78 5.81
CA GLY A 64 -11.93 -31.95 7.23
C GLY A 64 -10.47 -31.62 7.57
N GLU A 65 -10.19 -31.58 8.86
CA GLU A 65 -8.84 -31.43 9.41
C GLU A 65 -8.17 -32.82 9.51
N ASN A 66 -6.86 -32.89 9.28
CA ASN A 66 -6.02 -34.05 9.51
C ASN A 66 -4.62 -33.60 9.95
N PHE A 67 -4.35 -33.64 11.25
CA PHE A 67 -3.08 -33.19 11.82
C PHE A 67 -2.00 -34.28 11.89
N GLU A 68 -2.27 -35.49 11.37
CA GLU A 68 -1.26 -36.54 11.30
C GLU A 68 -0.15 -36.10 10.31
N PRO A 69 1.11 -36.05 10.76
CA PRO A 69 2.22 -35.67 9.90
C PRO A 69 2.39 -36.66 8.75
N ASP A 70 2.79 -36.16 7.59
CA ASP A 70 3.33 -36.98 6.51
C ASP A 70 4.86 -37.09 6.63
N ASP A 71 5.56 -37.57 5.60
CA ASP A 71 7.02 -37.80 5.60
C ASP A 71 7.85 -36.67 6.23
N ALA A 72 7.62 -35.42 5.84
CA ALA A 72 8.35 -34.25 6.31
C ALA A 72 7.57 -33.40 7.33
N GLY A 73 6.42 -33.88 7.82
CA GLY A 73 5.64 -33.24 8.88
C GLY A 73 4.27 -32.70 8.45
N VAL A 74 3.79 -31.68 9.16
CA VAL A 74 2.48 -31.05 8.99
C VAL A 74 2.57 -29.53 9.05
N VAL A 75 1.81 -28.86 8.18
CA VAL A 75 1.58 -27.42 8.18
C VAL A 75 0.08 -27.16 8.26
N VAL A 76 -0.32 -26.22 9.12
CA VAL A 76 -1.70 -25.80 9.30
C VAL A 76 -1.80 -24.30 9.04
N ILE A 77 -2.74 -23.91 8.19
CA ILE A 77 -3.09 -22.53 7.89
C ILE A 77 -4.54 -22.31 8.28
N ASP A 78 -4.75 -21.55 9.35
CA ASP A 78 -6.07 -21.17 9.84
C ASP A 78 -6.34 -19.71 9.48
N LEU A 79 -7.06 -19.49 8.38
CA LEU A 79 -7.41 -18.18 7.86
C LEU A 79 -8.29 -17.40 8.85
N ALA A 80 -9.23 -18.09 9.50
CA ALA A 80 -10.15 -17.47 10.45
C ALA A 80 -9.43 -16.99 11.72
N ALA A 81 -8.44 -17.75 12.20
CA ALA A 81 -7.62 -17.38 13.35
C ALA A 81 -6.42 -16.48 13.01
N ARG A 82 -6.06 -16.36 11.72
CA ARG A 82 -4.77 -15.84 11.24
C ARG A 82 -3.59 -16.52 11.94
N VAL A 83 -3.59 -17.86 11.95
CA VAL A 83 -2.50 -18.65 12.54
C VAL A 83 -1.91 -19.56 11.49
N VAL A 84 -0.59 -19.61 11.46
CA VAL A 84 0.17 -20.64 10.74
C VAL A 84 0.87 -21.48 11.79
N ALA A 85 0.71 -22.80 11.70
CA ALA A 85 1.41 -23.75 12.54
C ALA A 85 2.25 -24.68 11.68
N ALA A 86 3.48 -24.96 12.08
CA ALA A 86 4.26 -26.01 11.46
C ALA A 86 4.94 -26.89 12.49
N ASP A 87 4.85 -28.19 12.25
CA ASP A 87 5.68 -29.22 12.85
C ASP A 87 6.27 -30.02 11.68
N SER A 88 7.30 -29.44 11.06
CA SER A 88 7.91 -29.94 9.82
C SER A 88 9.43 -29.85 9.90
N SER A 89 10.11 -30.85 9.34
CA SER A 89 11.56 -30.87 9.19
C SER A 89 12.05 -30.26 7.87
N TYR A 90 11.13 -29.75 7.03
CA TYR A 90 11.44 -29.25 5.69
C TYR A 90 11.01 -27.80 5.48
N SER A 91 9.79 -27.44 5.91
CA SER A 91 9.28 -26.08 5.80
C SER A 91 9.26 -25.44 7.20
N GLU A 92 9.93 -24.30 7.33
CA GLU A 92 9.89 -23.45 8.51
C GLU A 92 9.10 -22.17 8.15
N PRO A 93 7.76 -22.22 8.15
CA PRO A 93 6.97 -21.06 7.79
C PRO A 93 7.27 -19.90 8.72
N SER A 94 7.67 -18.79 8.11
CA SER A 94 8.00 -17.54 8.77
C SER A 94 7.08 -16.42 8.27
N ALA A 95 7.03 -15.33 9.02
CA ALA A 95 6.31 -14.14 8.59
C ALA A 95 6.95 -13.49 7.35
N GLU A 96 8.23 -13.78 7.09
CA GLU A 96 9.00 -13.23 5.96
C GLU A 96 9.84 -14.33 5.34
N GLY A 97 9.92 -14.38 4.02
CA GLY A 97 10.68 -15.41 3.32
C GLY A 97 10.79 -15.13 1.83
N ASN A 98 11.24 -16.13 1.08
CA ASN A 98 11.25 -16.09 -0.37
C ASN A 98 10.51 -17.31 -0.91
N VAL A 99 9.79 -17.12 -2.01
CA VAL A 99 9.13 -18.20 -2.74
C VAL A 99 9.66 -18.26 -4.16
N ARG A 100 9.86 -19.47 -4.66
CA ARG A 100 10.18 -19.68 -6.07
C ARG A 100 8.93 -19.46 -6.91
N VAL A 101 9.04 -18.59 -7.91
CA VAL A 101 8.02 -18.41 -8.95
C VAL A 101 8.52 -19.12 -10.20
N GLU A 102 7.68 -19.97 -10.78
CA GLU A 102 7.99 -20.62 -12.06
C GLU A 102 7.86 -19.58 -13.18
N ASP A 103 8.92 -19.44 -13.97
CA ASP A 103 8.92 -18.66 -15.20
C ASP A 103 9.23 -19.58 -16.37
N ASP A 104 8.38 -19.53 -17.40
CA ASP A 104 8.57 -20.28 -18.65
C ASP A 104 9.77 -19.75 -19.45
N LEU A 105 10.23 -18.53 -19.15
CA LEU A 105 11.27 -17.80 -19.90
C LEU A 105 12.65 -17.82 -19.23
N SER A 106 12.74 -18.02 -17.91
CA SER A 106 14.01 -18.00 -17.18
C SER A 106 14.64 -19.39 -17.09
N VAL A 107 15.96 -19.45 -17.24
CA VAL A 107 16.75 -20.66 -16.95
C VAL A 107 17.04 -20.77 -15.45
N ASP A 108 17.00 -19.64 -14.75
CA ASP A 108 17.29 -19.52 -13.32
C ASP A 108 16.01 -19.41 -12.48
N ASP A 109 16.07 -19.92 -11.27
CA ASP A 109 14.97 -19.85 -10.30
C ASP A 109 14.76 -18.41 -9.83
N VAL A 110 13.60 -17.83 -10.12
CA VAL A 110 13.21 -16.51 -9.63
C VAL A 110 12.68 -16.65 -8.21
N LEU A 111 13.39 -16.04 -7.25
CA LEU A 111 12.98 -15.97 -5.85
C LEU A 111 12.33 -14.63 -5.57
N ILE A 112 11.06 -14.66 -5.16
CA ILE A 112 10.28 -13.47 -4.84
C ILE A 112 10.13 -13.37 -3.32
N PRO A 113 10.53 -12.24 -2.70
CA PRO A 113 10.31 -12.05 -1.28
C PRO A 113 8.83 -11.96 -0.97
N TYR A 114 8.45 -12.38 0.22
CA TYR A 114 7.12 -12.16 0.77
C TYR A 114 7.23 -11.75 2.23
N ARG A 115 6.25 -10.98 2.68
CA ARG A 115 6.08 -10.55 4.07
C ARG A 115 4.60 -10.62 4.42
N LEU A 116 4.27 -11.33 5.49
CA LEU A 116 2.93 -11.41 6.03
C LEU A 116 2.64 -10.17 6.87
N SER A 117 1.36 -9.79 6.98
CA SER A 117 0.96 -8.75 7.92
C SER A 117 1.10 -9.23 9.37
N ASP A 118 1.34 -8.31 10.31
CA ASP A 118 1.51 -8.59 11.74
C ASP A 118 0.27 -9.23 12.41
N ASP A 119 -0.85 -9.33 11.70
CA ASP A 119 -2.06 -10.05 12.13
C ASP A 119 -1.86 -11.58 12.10
N TRP A 120 -0.90 -12.08 11.33
CA TRP A 120 -0.56 -13.50 11.29
C TRP A 120 0.33 -13.90 12.46
N LEU A 121 -0.08 -14.96 13.16
CA LEU A 121 0.70 -15.59 14.22
C LEU A 121 1.31 -16.90 13.70
N CYS A 122 2.64 -17.00 13.65
CA CYS A 122 3.32 -18.26 13.42
C CYS A 122 3.60 -18.98 14.75
N VAL A 123 3.22 -20.26 14.84
CA VAL A 123 3.51 -21.15 15.98
C VAL A 123 4.24 -22.40 15.48
N TYR A 124 5.00 -23.06 16.36
CA TYR A 124 5.97 -24.09 15.94
C TYR A 124 5.58 -25.50 16.39
N SER A 125 4.31 -25.71 16.73
CA SER A 125 3.77 -27.04 17.02
C SER A 125 2.25 -27.08 16.91
N ILE A 126 1.71 -28.28 16.67
CA ILE A 126 0.26 -28.50 16.63
C ILE A 126 -0.42 -28.26 17.99
N PRO A 127 0.15 -28.69 19.14
CA PRO A 127 -0.44 -28.38 20.45
C PRO A 127 -0.55 -26.88 20.74
N GLU A 128 0.45 -26.07 20.35
CA GLU A 128 0.37 -24.62 20.48
C GLU A 128 -0.77 -24.05 19.62
N TYR A 129 -0.89 -24.49 18.38
CA TYR A 129 -2.00 -24.11 17.49
C TYR A 129 -3.37 -24.43 18.09
N GLU A 130 -3.56 -25.65 18.58
CA GLU A 130 -4.81 -26.06 19.24
C GLU A 130 -5.13 -25.17 20.45
N GLY A 131 -4.10 -24.78 21.20
CA GLY A 131 -4.23 -23.90 22.37
C GLY A 131 -4.59 -22.45 22.04
N VAL A 132 -4.21 -21.93 20.87
CA VAL A 132 -4.44 -20.51 20.51
C VAL A 132 -5.61 -20.28 19.55
N ARG A 133 -5.95 -21.27 18.68
CA ARG A 133 -6.88 -21.06 17.56
C ARG A 133 -8.26 -20.60 17.98
N ALA A 134 -8.84 -21.21 19.02
CA ALA A 134 -10.20 -20.89 19.46
C ALA A 134 -10.30 -19.44 19.96
N LYS A 135 -9.38 -19.04 20.83
CA LYS A 135 -9.31 -17.66 21.35
C LYS A 135 -9.16 -16.63 20.22
N ARG A 136 -8.24 -16.87 19.28
CA ARG A 136 -8.03 -15.95 18.16
C ARG A 136 -9.23 -15.86 17.21
N ARG A 137 -9.89 -16.99 16.91
CA ARG A 137 -11.15 -16.99 16.15
C ARG A 137 -12.22 -16.16 16.87
N ASP A 138 -12.37 -16.33 18.18
CA ASP A 138 -13.34 -15.55 18.98
C ASP A 138 -13.01 -14.05 18.98
N GLU A 139 -11.75 -13.68 19.19
CA GLU A 139 -11.28 -12.29 19.15
C GLU A 139 -11.54 -11.65 17.78
N ARG A 140 -11.24 -12.36 16.69
CA ARG A 140 -11.46 -11.88 15.32
C ARG A 140 -12.93 -11.84 14.94
N ALA A 141 -13.72 -12.83 15.34
CA ALA A 141 -15.16 -12.83 15.13
C ALA A 141 -15.85 -11.67 15.88
N ALA A 142 -15.35 -11.33 17.08
CA ALA A 142 -15.79 -10.15 17.82
C ALA A 142 -15.35 -8.84 17.15
N PHE A 143 -14.24 -8.85 16.40
CA PHE A 143 -13.71 -7.69 15.70
C PHE A 143 -14.10 -7.68 14.22
N LYS A 144 -15.27 -7.13 13.88
CA LYS A 144 -15.59 -6.80 12.48
C LYS A 144 -14.90 -5.49 12.09
N PRO A 145 -13.91 -5.44 11.18
CA PRO A 145 -13.26 -4.18 10.83
C PRO A 145 -14.29 -3.16 10.28
N PRO A 146 -14.29 -1.90 10.75
CA PRO A 146 -15.15 -0.88 10.18
C PRO A 146 -14.73 -0.57 8.74
N ASP A 147 -15.64 0.01 7.96
CA ASP A 147 -15.28 0.60 6.67
C ASP A 147 -14.59 1.94 6.93
N VAL A 148 -13.27 1.90 7.12
CA VAL A 148 -12.46 3.08 7.43
C VAL A 148 -12.45 4.09 6.27
N ARG A 149 -12.62 3.63 5.02
CA ARG A 149 -12.64 4.51 3.84
C ARG A 149 -13.91 5.35 3.82
N GLU A 150 -15.02 4.85 4.31
CA GLU A 150 -16.25 5.64 4.47
C GLU A 150 -16.06 6.80 5.48
N VAL A 151 -15.22 6.63 6.51
CA VAL A 151 -14.88 7.73 7.44
C VAL A 151 -13.90 8.70 6.80
N LEU A 152 -12.83 8.17 6.19
CA LEU A 152 -11.74 8.98 5.64
C LEU A 152 -12.16 9.76 4.40
N TYR A 153 -12.92 9.16 3.49
CA TYR A 153 -13.37 9.80 2.24
C TYR A 153 -14.83 10.24 2.27
N GLY A 154 -15.65 9.74 3.19
CA GLY A 154 -17.10 9.97 3.19
C GLY A 154 -17.55 11.19 4.01
N GLY A 155 -18.82 11.17 4.42
CA GLY A 155 -19.47 12.33 5.03
C GLY A 155 -18.77 12.86 6.29
N ALA A 156 -18.16 11.97 7.08
CA ALA A 156 -17.46 12.35 8.31
C ALA A 156 -16.32 13.36 8.08
N LEU A 157 -15.51 13.17 7.03
CA LEU A 157 -14.48 14.12 6.62
C LEU A 157 -15.11 15.42 6.13
N LEU A 158 -16.09 15.33 5.22
CA LEU A 158 -16.69 16.51 4.57
C LEU A 158 -17.37 17.44 5.58
N GLU A 159 -18.12 16.87 6.52
CA GLU A 159 -18.72 17.62 7.64
C GLU A 159 -17.68 18.24 8.56
N PHE A 160 -16.55 17.56 8.79
CA PHE A 160 -15.47 18.11 9.60
C PHE A 160 -14.84 19.33 8.91
N ILE A 161 -14.44 19.20 7.65
CA ILE A 161 -13.87 20.29 6.85
C ILE A 161 -14.81 21.50 6.84
N ALA A 162 -16.08 21.28 6.49
CA ALA A 162 -17.05 22.36 6.43
C ALA A 162 -17.19 23.05 7.80
N ARG A 163 -17.36 22.30 8.91
CA ARG A 163 -17.50 22.90 10.25
C ARG A 163 -16.30 23.77 10.64
N GLU A 164 -15.08 23.27 10.45
CA GLU A 164 -13.87 24.01 10.84
C GLU A 164 -13.70 25.28 10.01
N LEU A 165 -13.96 25.24 8.70
CA LEU A 165 -13.86 26.43 7.85
C LEU A 165 -14.96 27.46 8.09
N PHE A 166 -16.17 27.05 8.48
CA PHE A 166 -17.21 28.00 8.91
C PHE A 166 -16.80 28.78 10.16
N VAL A 167 -16.12 28.11 11.10
CA VAL A 167 -15.57 28.77 12.31
C VAL A 167 -14.43 29.71 11.93
N ALA A 168 -13.60 29.32 10.96
CA ALA A 168 -12.44 30.08 10.51
C ALA A 168 -12.69 31.00 9.29
N ARG A 169 -13.94 31.28 8.93
CA ARG A 169 -14.31 31.97 7.67
C ARG A 169 -13.65 33.34 7.47
N ASP A 170 -13.38 34.03 8.57
CA ASP A 170 -12.81 35.38 8.63
C ASP A 170 -11.30 35.33 8.96
N SER A 171 -10.69 34.13 8.96
CA SER A 171 -9.26 33.95 9.19
C SER A 171 -8.45 34.33 7.95
N ASP A 172 -7.30 34.97 8.16
CA ASP A 172 -6.27 35.25 7.15
C ASP A 172 -4.97 34.48 7.46
N ASP A 173 -5.06 33.42 8.27
CA ASP A 173 -3.91 32.59 8.61
C ASP A 173 -3.46 31.74 7.41
N GLU A 174 -2.18 31.88 7.04
CA GLU A 174 -1.54 31.14 5.96
C GLU A 174 -1.41 29.63 6.28
N GLU A 175 -1.38 29.25 7.57
CA GLU A 175 -1.27 27.85 8.01
C GLU A 175 -2.64 27.18 8.22
N LEU A 176 -3.74 27.90 8.04
CA LEU A 176 -5.09 27.46 8.39
C LEU A 176 -5.42 26.04 7.89
N PHE A 177 -5.11 25.75 6.62
CA PHE A 177 -5.43 24.45 6.02
C PHE A 177 -4.57 23.32 6.60
N ALA A 178 -3.29 23.59 6.86
CA ALA A 178 -2.40 22.63 7.51
C ALA A 178 -2.87 22.36 8.95
N GLU A 179 -3.31 23.38 9.68
CA GLU A 179 -3.85 23.20 11.04
C GLU A 179 -5.15 22.38 11.07
N ILE A 180 -6.10 22.67 10.18
CA ILE A 180 -7.36 21.92 10.10
C ILE A 180 -7.10 20.46 9.71
N HIS A 181 -6.23 20.22 8.73
CA HIS A 181 -5.89 18.87 8.29
C HIS A 181 -5.13 18.10 9.39
N ALA A 182 -4.16 18.73 10.06
CA ALA A 182 -3.47 18.15 11.20
C ALA A 182 -4.45 17.81 12.34
N LYS A 183 -5.42 18.68 12.62
CA LYS A 183 -6.48 18.44 13.61
C LYS A 183 -7.32 17.22 13.23
N TRP A 184 -7.71 17.08 11.97
CA TRP A 184 -8.40 15.88 11.48
C TRP A 184 -7.56 14.62 11.73
N LEU A 185 -6.31 14.63 11.28
CA LEU A 185 -5.42 13.48 11.33
C LEU A 185 -5.08 13.02 12.75
N MET A 186 -5.04 13.95 13.71
CA MET A 186 -4.60 13.69 15.09
C MET A 186 -5.74 13.56 16.11
N THR A 187 -7.00 13.74 15.69
CA THR A 187 -8.15 13.61 16.60
C THR A 187 -8.66 12.18 16.61
N ALA A 188 -8.64 11.55 17.78
CA ALA A 188 -9.21 10.23 17.99
C ALA A 188 -10.71 10.22 17.71
N ARG A 189 -11.22 9.20 16.98
CA ARG A 189 -12.62 9.16 16.57
C ARG A 189 -13.33 7.88 17.03
N ALA A 190 -14.58 8.02 17.48
CA ALA A 190 -15.39 6.87 17.91
C ALA A 190 -15.73 5.92 16.76
N ASP A 191 -15.96 6.44 15.55
CA ASP A 191 -16.19 5.66 14.32
C ASP A 191 -14.93 4.92 13.83
N LEU A 192 -13.74 5.31 14.32
CA LEU A 192 -12.46 4.62 14.17
C LEU A 192 -12.03 3.90 15.47
N ARG A 193 -12.98 3.63 16.39
CA ARG A 193 -12.73 2.91 17.66
C ARG A 193 -11.70 3.58 18.58
N GLY A 194 -11.68 4.90 18.58
CA GLY A 194 -10.75 5.70 19.37
C GLY A 194 -9.38 5.89 18.73
N GLN A 195 -9.14 5.32 17.54
CA GLN A 195 -7.94 5.62 16.76
C GLN A 195 -8.12 6.95 16.01
N THR A 196 -6.99 7.56 15.69
CA THR A 196 -6.89 8.73 14.83
C THR A 196 -6.89 8.30 13.36
N PRO A 197 -7.35 9.15 12.42
CA PRO A 197 -7.19 8.89 10.98
C PRO A 197 -5.75 8.56 10.58
N ARG A 198 -4.76 9.24 11.19
CA ARG A 198 -3.34 8.99 10.93
C ARG A 198 -2.89 7.58 11.33
N GLU A 199 -3.27 7.12 12.52
CA GLU A 199 -2.95 5.75 12.96
C GLU A 199 -3.53 4.72 11.99
N ILE A 200 -4.76 4.93 11.51
CA ILE A 200 -5.40 4.04 10.52
C ILE A 200 -4.67 4.03 9.18
N LEU A 201 -4.31 5.21 8.66
CA LEU A 201 -3.57 5.34 7.40
C LEU A 201 -2.20 4.63 7.48
N LEU A 202 -1.49 4.77 8.59
CA LEU A 202 -0.13 4.23 8.72
C LEU A 202 -0.08 2.77 9.20
N ALA A 203 -1.15 2.23 9.80
CA ALA A 203 -1.15 0.93 10.46
C ALA A 203 -0.64 -0.25 9.61
N LYS A 204 -0.84 -0.22 8.29
CA LYS A 204 -0.38 -1.28 7.38
C LYS A 204 0.46 -0.77 6.20
N ARG A 205 0.94 0.48 6.25
CA ARG A 205 1.64 1.09 5.10
C ARG A 205 2.84 0.26 4.67
N ASP A 206 3.75 -0.04 5.60
CA ASP A 206 4.98 -0.78 5.28
C ASP A 206 4.69 -2.18 4.74
N PHE A 207 3.61 -2.83 5.20
CA PHE A 207 3.18 -4.12 4.67
C PHE A 207 2.64 -3.99 3.24
N ILE A 208 1.83 -2.98 2.94
CA ILE A 208 1.31 -2.73 1.59
C ILE A 208 2.46 -2.44 0.63
N ASP A 209 3.35 -1.53 1.02
CA ASP A 209 4.48 -1.11 0.18
C ASP A 209 5.45 -2.27 -0.05
N SER A 210 5.68 -3.12 0.96
CA SER A 210 6.48 -4.33 0.83
C SER A 210 5.85 -5.34 -0.16
N ASP A 211 4.53 -5.54 -0.14
CA ASP A 211 3.85 -6.42 -1.09
C ASP A 211 3.90 -5.85 -2.52
N LEU A 212 3.68 -4.54 -2.70
CA LEU A 212 3.83 -3.86 -3.99
C LEU A 212 5.25 -3.97 -4.54
N HIS A 213 6.27 -3.73 -3.70
CA HIS A 213 7.67 -3.92 -4.08
C HIS A 213 7.96 -5.37 -4.48
N SER A 214 7.43 -6.34 -3.74
CA SER A 214 7.58 -7.76 -4.10
C SER A 214 6.90 -8.08 -5.44
N ARG A 215 5.76 -7.44 -5.74
CA ARG A 215 5.09 -7.56 -7.05
C ARG A 215 5.86 -6.88 -8.17
N SER A 216 6.58 -5.80 -7.90
CA SER A 216 7.36 -5.09 -8.92
C SER A 216 8.59 -5.93 -9.30
N LEU A 217 9.27 -6.50 -8.31
CA LEU A 217 10.34 -7.49 -8.51
C LEU A 217 9.84 -8.70 -9.31
N GLN A 218 8.69 -9.26 -8.94
CA GLN A 218 8.10 -10.38 -9.67
C GLN A 218 7.86 -10.03 -11.14
N TRP A 219 7.28 -8.86 -11.42
CA TRP A 219 7.04 -8.44 -12.80
C TRP A 219 8.35 -8.21 -13.56
N SER A 220 9.34 -7.54 -12.96
CA SER A 220 10.64 -7.32 -13.59
C SER A 220 11.36 -8.63 -13.94
N PHE A 221 11.31 -9.64 -13.06
CA PHE A 221 12.04 -10.89 -13.30
C PHE A 221 11.33 -11.87 -14.22
N THR A 222 10.00 -11.89 -14.22
CA THR A 222 9.21 -12.84 -15.02
C THR A 222 8.71 -12.24 -16.35
N GLY A 223 8.85 -10.93 -16.52
CA GLY A 223 8.25 -10.18 -17.64
C GLY A 223 6.71 -10.15 -17.62
N ALA A 224 6.07 -10.73 -16.60
CA ALA A 224 4.62 -10.87 -16.51
C ALA A 224 4.06 -10.13 -15.29
N CYS A 225 3.01 -9.35 -15.53
CA CYS A 225 2.30 -8.66 -14.45
C CYS A 225 1.60 -9.70 -13.55
N PRO A 226 1.84 -9.71 -12.23
CA PRO A 226 1.18 -10.63 -11.33
C PRO A 226 -0.34 -10.38 -11.31
N PRO A 227 -1.17 -11.43 -11.14
CA PRO A 227 -2.61 -11.27 -10.99
C PRO A 227 -3.02 -10.28 -9.87
N PRO A 228 -3.99 -9.39 -10.13
CA PRO A 228 -4.51 -8.45 -9.14
C PRO A 228 -5.35 -9.16 -8.07
N LEU A 229 -5.52 -8.52 -6.92
CA LEU A 229 -6.53 -8.95 -5.95
C LEU A 229 -7.95 -8.88 -6.56
N PRO A 230 -8.82 -9.86 -6.25
CA PRO A 230 -10.23 -9.79 -6.64
C PRO A 230 -10.97 -8.63 -5.96
N LEU A 231 -11.87 -7.96 -6.68
CA LEU A 231 -12.66 -6.83 -6.16
C LEU A 231 -13.62 -7.22 -5.02
N ASN A 232 -13.98 -8.50 -4.92
CA ASN A 232 -14.82 -9.03 -3.86
C ASN A 232 -14.00 -9.58 -2.68
N SER A 233 -12.66 -9.52 -2.73
CA SER A 233 -11.81 -10.00 -1.65
C SER A 233 -11.90 -9.10 -0.42
N ASN A 234 -11.73 -9.69 0.77
CA ASN A 234 -11.68 -8.93 2.00
C ASN A 234 -10.58 -7.85 1.97
N ALA A 235 -9.38 -8.21 1.48
CA ALA A 235 -8.24 -7.32 1.41
C ALA A 235 -8.50 -6.11 0.51
N TYR A 236 -9.08 -6.29 -0.68
CA TYR A 236 -9.46 -5.15 -1.53
C TYR A 236 -10.43 -4.21 -0.81
N ALA A 237 -11.42 -4.75 -0.10
CA ALA A 237 -12.43 -3.95 0.58
C ALA A 237 -11.92 -3.27 1.86
N ARG A 238 -11.04 -3.92 2.62
CA ARG A 238 -10.77 -3.57 4.04
C ARG A 238 -9.30 -3.57 4.46
N ALA A 239 -8.36 -3.89 3.57
CA ALA A 239 -6.95 -3.74 3.92
C ALA A 239 -6.62 -2.26 4.20
N GLY A 240 -5.43 -2.04 4.77
CA GLY A 240 -4.94 -0.69 5.04
C GLY A 240 -4.56 0.06 3.76
N PHE A 241 -3.75 1.09 3.96
CA PHE A 241 -3.38 2.07 2.95
C PHE A 241 -1.89 1.90 2.66
N GLY A 242 -1.49 1.93 1.39
CA GLY A 242 -0.07 2.06 1.02
C GLY A 242 0.28 3.53 0.86
N THR A 243 1.53 3.78 0.49
CA THR A 243 2.02 5.15 0.32
C THR A 243 1.21 5.93 -0.73
N HIS A 244 0.81 5.30 -1.84
CA HIS A 244 0.14 6.05 -2.91
C HIS A 244 -1.26 6.53 -2.50
N GLU A 245 -2.08 5.67 -1.86
CA GLU A 245 -3.42 6.08 -1.37
C GLU A 245 -3.31 7.16 -0.30
N ILE A 246 -2.27 7.12 0.56
CA ILE A 246 -2.04 8.15 1.59
C ILE A 246 -1.68 9.51 0.95
N VAL A 247 -0.80 9.54 -0.04
CA VAL A 247 -0.43 10.79 -0.73
C VAL A 247 -1.63 11.36 -1.47
N VAL A 248 -2.38 10.53 -2.21
CA VAL A 248 -3.61 10.97 -2.89
C VAL A 248 -4.66 11.47 -1.88
N TYR A 249 -4.77 10.81 -0.73
CA TYR A 249 -5.65 11.25 0.35
C TYR A 249 -5.26 12.64 0.86
N TYR A 250 -3.97 12.87 1.09
CA TYR A 250 -3.46 14.15 1.54
C TYR A 250 -3.82 15.28 0.57
N GLU A 251 -3.53 15.09 -0.72
CA GLU A 251 -3.85 16.06 -1.77
C GLU A 251 -5.36 16.33 -1.89
N LEU A 252 -6.17 15.27 -1.78
CA LEU A 252 -7.63 15.43 -1.79
C LEU A 252 -8.11 16.35 -0.67
N VAL A 253 -7.64 16.14 0.57
CA VAL A 253 -8.05 16.96 1.72
C VAL A 253 -7.65 18.42 1.52
N ARG A 254 -6.45 18.67 0.98
CA ARG A 254 -5.97 20.01 0.62
C ARG A 254 -6.89 20.69 -0.40
N CYS A 255 -7.21 20.02 -1.51
CA CYS A 255 -8.12 20.55 -2.52
C CYS A 255 -9.54 20.81 -1.96
N LEU A 256 -10.04 19.94 -1.07
CA LEU A 256 -11.35 20.13 -0.43
C LEU A 256 -11.38 21.34 0.50
N LEU A 257 -10.30 21.57 1.28
CA LEU A 257 -10.17 22.73 2.15
C LEU A 257 -10.15 24.02 1.33
N GLU A 258 -9.32 24.07 0.29
CA GLU A 258 -9.18 25.21 -0.61
C GLU A 258 -10.50 25.56 -1.31
N GLU A 259 -11.16 24.58 -1.91
CA GLU A 259 -12.44 24.76 -2.60
C GLU A 259 -13.54 25.24 -1.66
N CYS A 260 -13.68 24.62 -0.48
CA CYS A 260 -14.69 25.00 0.50
C CYS A 260 -14.48 26.45 0.97
N PHE A 261 -13.24 26.81 1.29
CA PHE A 261 -12.91 28.13 1.80
C PHE A 261 -13.13 29.22 0.75
N ALA A 262 -12.70 28.98 -0.50
CA ALA A 262 -12.96 29.88 -1.62
C ALA A 262 -14.46 30.12 -1.81
N ARG A 263 -15.28 29.06 -1.73
CA ARG A 263 -16.74 29.16 -1.87
C ARG A 263 -17.39 29.91 -0.71
N LEU A 264 -16.95 29.65 0.53
CA LEU A 264 -17.42 30.36 1.72
C LEU A 264 -17.17 31.86 1.66
N ARG A 265 -16.00 32.28 1.16
CA ARG A 265 -15.67 33.69 0.97
C ARG A 265 -16.47 34.35 -0.16
N ALA A 266 -16.81 33.59 -1.19
CA ALA A 266 -17.56 34.10 -2.35
C ALA A 266 -19.08 34.21 -2.11
N ASP A 267 -19.65 33.38 -1.22
CA ASP A 267 -21.09 33.26 -1.03
C ASP A 267 -21.47 33.34 0.46
N ALA A 268 -21.95 34.51 0.89
CA ALA A 268 -22.33 34.77 2.28
C ALA A 268 -23.56 33.96 2.73
N GLU A 269 -24.37 33.45 1.81
CA GLU A 269 -25.53 32.60 2.12
C GLU A 269 -25.18 31.10 2.06
N PHE A 270 -23.91 30.75 1.80
CA PHE A 270 -23.47 29.37 1.76
C PHE A 270 -23.66 28.71 3.14
N SER A 271 -24.55 27.72 3.19
CA SER A 271 -24.89 27.02 4.43
C SER A 271 -23.99 25.81 4.66
N LEU A 272 -23.89 25.35 5.90
CA LEU A 272 -23.07 24.19 6.25
C LEU A 272 -23.47 22.93 5.47
N ASN A 273 -24.77 22.68 5.32
CA ASN A 273 -25.27 21.52 4.58
C ASN A 273 -24.95 21.63 3.08
N ALA A 274 -25.09 22.85 2.51
CA ALA A 274 -24.72 23.10 1.12
C ALA A 274 -23.21 22.90 0.89
N ALA A 275 -22.37 23.25 1.87
CA ALA A 275 -20.94 23.00 1.83
C ALA A 275 -20.60 21.50 1.82
N VAL A 276 -21.25 20.69 2.66
CA VAL A 276 -21.03 19.23 2.67
C VAL A 276 -21.45 18.60 1.34
N GLU A 277 -22.61 18.98 0.80
CA GLU A 277 -23.07 18.48 -0.50
C GLU A 277 -22.13 18.87 -1.64
N HIS A 278 -21.73 20.15 -1.69
CA HIS A 278 -20.78 20.66 -2.69
C HIS A 278 -19.44 19.91 -2.63
N LEU A 279 -18.87 19.74 -1.44
CA LEU A 279 -17.62 19.01 -1.28
C LEU A 279 -17.74 17.54 -1.71
N GLY A 280 -18.89 16.91 -1.50
CA GLY A 280 -19.16 15.56 -2.00
C GLY A 280 -19.10 15.48 -3.53
N GLN A 281 -19.71 16.45 -4.21
CA GLN A 281 -19.70 16.56 -5.67
C GLN A 281 -18.29 16.88 -6.20
N PHE A 282 -17.62 17.84 -5.59
CA PHE A 282 -16.25 18.24 -5.96
C PHE A 282 -15.26 17.09 -5.77
N LYS A 283 -15.31 16.37 -4.64
CA LYS A 283 -14.50 15.17 -4.41
C LYS A 283 -14.68 14.14 -5.52
N ALA A 284 -15.93 13.84 -5.89
CA ALA A 284 -16.22 12.86 -6.93
C ALA A 284 -15.66 13.30 -8.29
N ALA A 285 -15.79 14.58 -8.63
CA ALA A 285 -15.21 15.15 -9.85
C ALA A 285 -13.68 15.08 -9.84
N TRP A 286 -13.04 15.48 -8.73
CA TRP A 286 -11.59 15.46 -8.58
C TRP A 286 -11.01 14.04 -8.68
N LEU A 287 -11.62 13.07 -8.00
CA LEU A 287 -11.19 11.67 -8.07
C LEU A 287 -11.30 11.07 -9.49
N GLY A 288 -12.23 11.57 -10.30
CA GLY A 288 -12.50 11.10 -11.66
C GLY A 288 -11.72 11.85 -12.75
N ALA A 289 -11.07 12.97 -12.44
CA ALA A 289 -10.36 13.80 -13.40
C ALA A 289 -8.87 13.40 -13.50
N PRO A 290 -8.28 13.41 -14.71
CA PRO A 290 -6.82 13.33 -14.87
C PRO A 290 -6.12 14.45 -14.11
N ASN A 291 -5.05 14.12 -13.39
CA ASN A 291 -4.24 15.09 -12.65
C ASN A 291 -2.82 15.16 -13.23
N ARG A 292 -2.33 16.36 -13.52
CA ARG A 292 -0.98 16.61 -14.08
C ARG A 292 0.11 16.12 -13.12
N ASP A 293 -0.05 16.35 -11.83
CA ASP A 293 0.91 15.96 -10.79
C ASP A 293 0.97 14.44 -10.62
N PHE A 294 -0.04 13.73 -11.13
CA PHE A 294 -0.08 12.27 -11.21
C PHE A 294 0.20 11.75 -12.62
N SER A 295 0.96 12.50 -13.42
CA SER A 295 1.32 12.14 -14.79
C SER A 295 0.09 11.79 -15.64
N GLY A 296 -0.99 12.56 -15.49
CA GLY A 296 -2.25 12.38 -16.21
C GLY A 296 -3.15 11.25 -15.69
N ARG A 297 -2.75 10.52 -14.64
CA ARG A 297 -3.60 9.49 -14.02
C ARG A 297 -4.72 10.15 -13.23
N THR A 298 -5.87 9.47 -13.13
CA THR A 298 -6.91 9.90 -12.21
C THR A 298 -6.54 9.47 -10.79
N PRO A 299 -6.87 10.27 -9.75
CA PRO A 299 -6.64 9.85 -8.38
C PRO A 299 -7.35 8.53 -8.01
N SER A 300 -8.57 8.31 -8.51
CA SER A 300 -9.30 7.05 -8.31
C SER A 300 -8.56 5.83 -8.89
N HIS A 301 -7.88 5.99 -10.02
CA HIS A 301 -7.10 4.92 -10.64
C HIS A 301 -5.90 4.51 -9.78
N ILE A 302 -5.21 5.48 -9.17
CA ILE A 302 -4.07 5.23 -8.28
C ILE A 302 -4.51 4.43 -7.05
N ILE A 303 -5.59 4.90 -6.39
CA ILE A 303 -6.19 4.23 -5.24
C ILE A 303 -6.62 2.80 -5.60
N GLU A 304 -7.27 2.63 -6.74
CA GLU A 304 -7.76 1.32 -7.20
C GLU A 304 -6.60 0.33 -7.44
N TRP A 305 -5.51 0.77 -8.06
CA TRP A 305 -4.36 -0.10 -8.32
C TRP A 305 -3.64 -0.55 -7.06
N GLU A 306 -3.42 0.37 -6.12
CA GLU A 306 -2.80 0.03 -4.84
C GLU A 306 -3.67 -0.95 -4.03
N ARG A 307 -5.00 -0.75 -4.01
CA ARG A 307 -5.96 -1.66 -3.37
C ARG A 307 -6.00 -3.04 -4.03
N ARG A 308 -5.71 -3.12 -5.33
CA ARG A 308 -5.57 -4.39 -6.05
C ARG A 308 -4.17 -5.02 -5.92
N ARG A 309 -3.26 -4.39 -5.17
CA ARG A 309 -1.84 -4.78 -5.03
C ARG A 309 -1.11 -4.82 -6.37
N MET A 310 -1.38 -3.83 -7.20
CA MET A 310 -0.80 -3.71 -8.52
C MET A 310 0.09 -2.49 -8.59
N ASN A 311 1.29 -2.67 -9.15
CA ASN A 311 2.20 -1.55 -9.40
C ASN A 311 1.69 -0.70 -10.56
N LEU A 312 1.69 0.61 -10.37
CA LEU A 312 1.47 1.55 -11.46
C LEU A 312 2.70 1.52 -12.35
N THR A 313 2.52 1.34 -13.66
CA THR A 313 3.62 1.38 -14.62
C THR A 313 3.72 2.73 -15.29
N MET A 314 4.92 3.07 -15.74
CA MET A 314 5.19 4.14 -16.68
C MET A 314 5.46 3.55 -18.06
N SER A 315 4.93 4.19 -19.11
CA SER A 315 5.42 3.91 -20.45
C SER A 315 6.83 4.49 -20.63
N ALA A 316 7.57 4.01 -21.64
CA ALA A 316 8.85 4.58 -22.01
C ALA A 316 8.74 6.09 -22.33
N THR A 317 7.61 6.54 -22.90
CA THR A 317 7.34 7.96 -23.16
C THR A 317 7.19 8.78 -21.88
N GLU A 318 6.55 8.23 -20.85
CA GLU A 318 6.42 8.91 -19.56
C GLU A 318 7.74 8.98 -18.79
N TYR A 319 8.68 8.08 -19.08
CA TYR A 319 9.99 8.02 -18.43
C TYR A 319 11.03 8.97 -19.05
N VAL A 320 10.80 9.42 -20.29
CA VAL A 320 11.72 10.35 -20.96
C VAL A 320 11.62 11.72 -20.29
N ILE A 321 12.71 12.13 -19.64
CA ILE A 321 12.83 13.42 -18.95
C ILE A 321 12.94 14.56 -19.97
N ASP A 322 13.67 14.33 -21.05
CA ASP A 322 13.94 15.30 -22.11
C ASP A 322 13.73 14.64 -23.47
N GLU A 323 12.64 15.02 -24.14
CA GLU A 323 12.26 14.50 -25.45
C GLU A 323 13.27 14.88 -26.54
N ASP A 324 14.08 15.91 -26.35
CA ASP A 324 15.08 16.39 -27.31
C ASP A 324 16.49 15.81 -27.05
N CYS A 325 16.66 15.01 -25.99
CA CYS A 325 17.93 14.40 -25.64
C CYS A 325 18.11 13.04 -26.37
N ASP A 326 19.10 12.96 -27.27
CA ASP A 326 19.46 11.72 -28.00
C ASP A 326 19.66 10.51 -27.06
N CYS A 327 20.20 10.71 -25.85
CA CYS A 327 20.38 9.65 -24.87
C CYS A 327 19.04 9.16 -24.30
N CYS A 328 18.10 10.07 -24.01
CA CYS A 328 16.77 9.71 -23.51
C CYS A 328 15.94 9.01 -24.60
N GLN A 329 16.04 9.47 -25.85
CA GLN A 329 15.40 8.83 -27.00
C GLN A 329 15.98 7.43 -27.29
N ALA A 330 17.29 7.25 -27.18
CA ALA A 330 17.92 5.94 -27.30
C ALA A 330 17.44 4.99 -26.19
N MET A 331 17.40 5.46 -24.93
CA MET A 331 16.85 4.68 -23.82
C MET A 331 15.40 4.25 -24.03
N MET A 332 14.57 5.12 -24.62
CA MET A 332 13.18 4.78 -24.97
C MET A 332 13.09 3.62 -25.96
N THR A 333 14.02 3.55 -26.93
CA THR A 333 13.97 2.56 -28.02
C THR A 333 14.31 1.15 -27.53
N ASP A 334 15.23 1.04 -26.57
CA ASP A 334 15.69 -0.23 -26.00
C ASP A 334 14.92 -0.64 -24.73
N PHE A 335 13.82 0.05 -24.41
CA PHE A 335 13.07 -0.14 -23.18
C PHE A 335 12.11 -1.34 -23.26
N ASP A 336 12.56 -2.53 -22.84
CA ASP A 336 11.71 -3.73 -22.78
C ASP A 336 11.18 -4.05 -21.36
N THR A 337 11.74 -3.40 -20.34
CA THR A 337 11.52 -3.75 -18.95
C THR A 337 10.42 -2.88 -18.34
N PRO A 338 9.47 -3.44 -17.56
CA PRO A 338 8.46 -2.65 -16.89
C PRO A 338 9.12 -1.65 -15.93
N THR A 339 8.73 -0.38 -16.02
CA THR A 339 9.12 0.66 -15.07
C THR A 339 7.91 1.08 -14.26
N PHE A 340 8.15 1.32 -12.98
CA PHE A 340 7.11 1.53 -12.00
C PHE A 340 7.08 2.98 -11.56
N TRP A 341 5.87 3.53 -11.54
CA TRP A 341 5.59 4.87 -11.04
C TRP A 341 5.29 4.79 -9.55
N HIS A 342 5.90 5.68 -8.78
CA HIS A 342 5.71 5.72 -7.33
C HIS A 342 5.47 7.16 -6.83
N LEU A 343 4.59 7.28 -5.84
CA LEU A 343 4.48 8.46 -5.00
C LEU A 343 5.28 8.21 -3.71
N ASP A 344 6.00 9.23 -3.24
CA ASP A 344 6.88 9.15 -2.07
C ASP A 344 6.53 10.16 -0.97
N GLY A 345 5.51 11.00 -1.20
CA GLY A 345 5.08 12.05 -0.27
C GLY A 345 5.96 13.29 -0.25
N CYS A 346 6.86 13.50 -1.23
CA CYS A 346 7.73 14.69 -1.27
C CYS A 346 6.98 16.03 -1.31
N ASN A 347 5.72 16.05 -1.78
CA ASN A 347 4.87 17.24 -1.83
C ASN A 347 4.08 17.49 -0.54
N MET A 348 4.19 16.62 0.46
CA MET A 348 3.47 16.77 1.72
C MET A 348 4.19 17.76 2.64
N ASP A 349 3.42 18.49 3.45
CA ASP A 349 3.94 19.43 4.44
C ASP A 349 4.94 18.75 5.39
N ASP A 350 6.05 19.43 5.69
CA ASP A 350 7.15 18.96 6.56
C ASP A 350 6.78 19.03 8.06
N ARG A 351 5.68 18.36 8.43
CA ARG A 351 5.17 18.27 9.80
C ARG A 351 4.94 16.81 10.18
N PHE A 352 5.07 16.51 11.47
CA PHE A 352 4.88 15.15 11.98
C PHE A 352 3.52 14.56 11.56
N GLU A 353 2.46 15.37 11.61
CA GLU A 353 1.09 14.93 11.33
C GLU A 353 0.94 14.37 9.91
N PHE A 354 1.71 14.90 8.96
CA PHE A 354 1.73 14.50 7.55
C PHE A 354 2.89 13.55 7.21
N SER A 355 3.89 13.45 8.09
CA SER A 355 5.00 12.53 7.89
C SER A 355 4.55 11.05 7.96
N PHE A 356 5.40 10.20 7.38
CA PHE A 356 5.29 8.75 7.43
C PHE A 356 5.81 8.11 8.73
N HIS A 357 6.22 8.88 9.73
CA HIS A 357 6.83 8.34 10.95
C HIS A 357 5.76 7.83 11.93
N MET A 358 5.93 6.68 12.55
CA MET A 358 4.90 6.20 13.50
C MET A 358 4.86 7.07 14.75
N THR A 359 6.01 7.60 15.17
CA THR A 359 6.14 8.39 16.40
C THR A 359 6.81 9.74 16.19
N ARG A 360 6.48 10.72 17.05
CA ARG A 360 7.14 12.04 17.07
C ARG A 360 8.65 11.92 17.32
N ALA A 361 9.07 10.88 18.06
CA ALA A 361 10.47 10.65 18.38
C ALA A 361 11.27 10.24 17.13
N GLU A 362 10.72 9.35 16.29
CA GLU A 362 11.35 8.96 15.02
C GLU A 362 11.45 10.16 14.08
N PHE A 363 10.37 10.94 13.93
CA PHE A 363 10.36 12.15 13.10
C PHE A 363 11.41 13.17 13.57
N ALA A 364 11.45 13.47 14.86
CA ALA A 364 12.43 14.40 15.41
C ALA A 364 13.88 13.89 15.23
N ALA A 365 14.11 12.57 15.33
CA ALA A 365 15.42 11.97 15.10
C ALA A 365 15.86 12.06 13.63
N GLU A 366 14.94 11.88 12.67
CA GLU A 366 15.24 12.09 11.25
C GLU A 366 15.50 13.55 10.93
N ARG A 367 14.65 14.47 11.39
CA ARG A 367 14.85 15.92 11.24
C ARG A 367 16.22 16.36 11.74
N LYS A 368 16.62 15.87 12.92
CA LYS A 368 17.94 16.14 13.48
C LYS A 368 19.07 15.60 12.59
N ARG A 369 18.95 14.35 12.09
CA ARG A 369 19.95 13.77 11.16
C ARG A 369 20.06 14.57 9.86
N TRP A 370 18.94 15.02 9.33
CA TRP A 370 18.89 15.83 8.11
C TRP A 370 19.52 17.22 8.32
N GLU A 371 19.22 17.87 9.45
CA GLU A 371 19.86 19.14 9.84
C GLU A 371 21.38 18.99 10.03
N GLU A 372 21.83 17.92 10.70
CA GLU A 372 23.25 17.61 10.88
C GLU A 372 23.94 17.36 9.53
N PHE A 373 23.30 16.58 8.64
CA PHE A 373 23.79 16.32 7.29
C PHE A 373 23.92 17.62 6.48
N ASN A 374 22.91 18.49 6.49
CA ASN A 374 22.97 19.77 5.78
C ASN A 374 24.05 20.70 6.34
N GLN A 375 24.22 20.75 7.66
CA GLN A 375 25.30 21.52 8.28
C GLN A 375 26.70 20.98 7.93
N GLU A 376 26.85 19.66 7.80
CA GLU A 376 28.10 19.06 7.31
C GLU A 376 28.31 19.36 5.83
N PHE A 377 27.30 19.14 5.00
CA PHE A 377 27.32 19.41 3.57
C PHE A 377 27.69 20.88 3.28
N ASP A 378 27.06 21.84 3.96
CA ASP A 378 27.36 23.27 3.82
C ASP A 378 28.79 23.63 4.22
N ARG A 379 29.31 23.01 5.29
CA ARG A 379 30.71 23.22 5.72
C ARG A 379 31.68 22.69 4.69
N ASP A 380 31.41 21.49 4.17
CA ASP A 380 32.25 20.82 3.19
C ASP A 380 32.22 21.50 1.83
N TRP A 381 31.04 22.00 1.42
CA TRP A 381 30.84 22.86 0.27
C TRP A 381 31.65 24.15 0.39
N LYS A 382 31.54 24.87 1.52
CA LYS A 382 32.31 26.10 1.78
C LYS A 382 33.82 25.85 1.88
N ALA A 383 34.24 24.66 2.30
CA ALA A 383 35.64 24.25 2.35
C ALA A 383 36.20 23.78 1.01
N GLY A 384 35.38 23.75 -0.06
CA GLY A 384 35.79 23.29 -1.38
C GLY A 384 36.10 21.80 -1.44
N LYS A 385 35.54 20.99 -0.54
CA LYS A 385 35.74 19.53 -0.56
C LYS A 385 35.10 18.87 -1.79
N TYR A 386 34.01 19.45 -2.27
CA TYR A 386 33.38 19.07 -3.52
C TYR A 386 33.94 19.96 -4.63
N ALA A 387 34.56 19.36 -5.65
CA ALA A 387 34.87 20.09 -6.88
C ALA A 387 33.54 20.66 -7.40
N HIS A 388 33.48 21.95 -7.76
CA HIS A 388 32.29 22.58 -8.33
C HIS A 388 31.86 21.77 -9.57
N PRO A 389 30.88 20.84 -9.48
CA PRO A 389 30.56 19.96 -10.60
C PRO A 389 29.74 20.71 -11.64
N PHE A 390 29.09 21.78 -11.19
CA PHE A 390 28.45 22.81 -11.98
C PHE A 390 29.44 23.97 -12.08
N ASP A 391 30.51 23.76 -12.85
CA ASP A 391 31.24 24.88 -13.43
C ASP A 391 30.19 25.86 -13.98
N GLU A 392 30.42 27.14 -13.75
CA GLU A 392 29.65 28.28 -14.22
C GLU A 392 29.61 28.34 -15.76
N ALA A 393 29.10 27.30 -16.41
CA ALA A 393 28.60 27.41 -17.77
C ALA A 393 27.59 28.55 -17.69
N PRO A 394 27.85 29.70 -18.37
CA PRO A 394 26.96 30.83 -18.29
C PRO A 394 25.59 30.31 -18.68
N THR A 395 24.67 30.30 -17.73
CA THR A 395 23.28 30.00 -17.97
C THR A 395 22.79 31.07 -18.93
N ARG A 396 22.92 30.81 -20.23
CA ARG A 396 22.13 31.43 -21.28
C ARG A 396 20.70 30.94 -21.08
N PHE A 397 20.05 31.47 -20.05
CA PHE A 397 18.64 31.77 -20.18
C PHE A 397 18.63 33.04 -21.02
N ASP A 398 18.72 32.86 -22.34
CA ASP A 398 18.43 33.96 -23.26
C ASP A 398 17.01 34.44 -22.91
N GLU A 399 16.88 35.74 -22.74
CA GLU A 399 15.67 36.48 -22.39
C GLU A 399 14.65 36.38 -23.55
N ASP A 400 14.09 35.19 -23.82
CA ASP A 400 12.94 35.04 -24.71
C ASP A 400 11.66 35.34 -23.91
N GLU A 401 11.49 36.62 -23.54
CA GLU A 401 10.24 37.19 -23.01
C GLU A 401 9.11 37.27 -24.07
N ASP A 402 9.35 36.83 -25.32
CA ASP A 402 8.42 37.01 -26.45
C ASP A 402 7.57 35.78 -26.82
N LEU A 403 7.60 34.68 -26.06
CA LEU A 403 6.85 33.44 -26.40
C LEU A 403 5.52 33.20 -25.65
N ILE A 404 4.94 34.23 -25.03
CA ILE A 404 3.55 34.19 -24.56
C ILE A 404 2.74 35.32 -25.20
N GLN A 405 2.24 35.07 -26.42
CA GLN A 405 1.05 35.72 -26.98
C GLN A 405 0.13 34.67 -27.62
#